data_AF-A0A1B0BQM2-F1
#
_entry.id   AF-A0A1B0BQM2-F1
#
_cell.length_a   1.000
_cell.length_b   1.000
_cell.length_c   1.000
_cell.angle_alpha   90.00
_cell.angle_beta   90.00
_cell.angle_gamma   90.00
#
_symmetry.space_group_name_H-M   'P 1'
#
loop_
_entity.id
_entity.type
_entity.pdbx_description
1 polymer ?
#
loop_
_entity_poly.entity_id
_entity_poly.type
_entity_poly.pdbx_seq_one_letter_code
_entity_poly.pdbx_strand_id
1 'polypeptide(L)'
;MFRSLLLASLVGIGLLWGVTNPFIRLGSQTTARVKAKLPLMDLKFWLPFLLNQCASVLYAWTLQTCSITTAVPIANSLNFLFTAITGNLLGEKIVGRKVILGAALVCLGSIAIVLGQKKPNNSV
;
A
#
# COMPACT_ATOMS: atom_id res chain seq x y z
N MET A 1 12.56 -12.56 16.30
CA MET A 1 13.34 -12.07 15.14
C MET A 1 12.62 -12.30 13.80
N PHE A 2 12.13 -13.51 13.50
CA PHE A 2 11.45 -13.78 12.21
C PHE A 2 10.11 -13.02 12.02
N ARG A 3 9.23 -13.04 13.02
CA ARG A 3 7.94 -12.31 12.98
C ARG A 3 8.09 -10.79 12.85
N SER A 4 9.08 -10.19 13.51
CA SER A 4 9.35 -8.75 13.43
C SER A 4 9.82 -8.34 12.03
N LEU A 5 10.59 -9.19 11.35
CA LEU A 5 11.01 -8.95 9.98
C LEU A 5 9.82 -8.99 9.01
N LEU A 6 8.90 -9.96 9.17
CA LEU A 6 7.69 -10.04 8.34
C LEU A 6 6.80 -8.81 8.46
N LEU A 7 6.59 -8.33 9.69
CA LEU A 7 5.81 -7.12 9.93
C LEU A 7 6.50 -5.89 9.31
N ALA A 8 7.82 -5.78 9.45
CA ALA A 8 8.59 -4.72 8.81
C ALA A 8 8.47 -4.77 7.27
N SER A 9 8.50 -5.96 6.67
CA SER A 9 8.28 -6.14 5.23
C SER A 9 6.89 -5.68 4.81
N LEU A 10 5.83 -6.06 5.53
CA LEU A 10 4.45 -5.63 5.25
C LEU A 10 4.28 -4.11 5.38
N VAL A 11 4.94 -3.49 6.36
CA VAL A 11 4.98 -2.04 6.50
C VAL A 11 5.69 -1.39 5.30
N GLY A 12 6.85 -1.92 4.91
CA GLY A 12 7.59 -1.44 3.75
C GLY A 12 6.79 -1.57 2.44
N ILE A 13 6.09 -2.68 2.24
CA ILE A 13 5.23 -2.91 1.07
C ILE A 13 4.07 -1.89 1.04
N GLY A 14 3.37 -1.73 2.16
CA GLY A 14 2.28 -0.76 2.28
C GLY A 14 2.76 0.67 2.04
N LEU A 15 3.93 1.03 2.56
CA LEU A 15 4.56 2.32 2.34
C LEU A 15 4.93 2.54 0.88
N LEU A 16 5.62 1.58 0.25
CA LEU A 16 6.05 1.69 -1.14
C LEU A 16 4.84 1.89 -2.05
N TRP A 17 3.85 0.99 -2.01
CA TRP A 17 2.62 1.14 -2.78
C TRP A 17 1.91 2.45 -2.46
N GLY A 18 1.77 2.78 -1.18
CA GLY A 18 1.02 3.95 -0.75
C GLY A 18 1.64 5.26 -1.20
N VAL A 19 2.97 5.35 -1.23
CA VAL A 19 3.69 6.53 -1.72
C VAL A 19 3.67 6.57 -3.25
N THR A 20 3.97 5.45 -3.93
CA THR A 20 4.09 5.44 -5.39
C THR A 20 2.75 5.69 -6.08
N ASN A 21 1.63 5.25 -5.51
CA ASN A 21 0.31 5.35 -6.15
C ASN A 21 -0.11 6.81 -6.47
N PRO A 22 -0.01 7.79 -5.55
CA PRO A 22 -0.22 9.20 -5.89
C PRO A 22 0.78 9.78 -6.89
N PHE A 23 2.07 9.42 -6.80
CA PHE A 23 3.07 9.87 -7.79
C PHE A 23 2.79 9.35 -9.20
N ILE A 24 2.36 8.08 -9.33
CA ILE A 24 1.93 7.49 -10.62
C ILE A 24 0.71 8.25 -11.18
N ARG A 25 -0.25 8.61 -10.33
CA ARG A 25 -1.42 9.43 -10.72
C ARG A 25 -1.00 10.82 -11.19
N LEU A 26 -0.10 11.48 -10.48
CA LEU A 26 0.43 12.79 -10.84
C LEU A 26 1.24 12.75 -12.14
N GLY A 27 2.12 11.76 -12.28
CA GLY A 27 2.92 11.51 -13.48
C GLY A 27 2.04 11.26 -14.70
N SER A 28 1.06 10.37 -14.59
CA SER A 28 0.17 10.03 -15.72
C SER A 28 -0.65 11.23 -16.21
N GLN A 29 -1.13 12.10 -15.32
CA GLN A 29 -1.79 13.36 -15.71
C GLN A 29 -0.84 14.33 -16.41
N THR A 30 0.41 14.43 -15.94
CA THR A 30 1.43 15.29 -16.55
C THR A 30 1.75 14.82 -17.96
N THR A 31 2.00 13.52 -18.13
CA THR A 31 2.30 12.91 -19.43
C THR A 31 1.12 13.08 -20.42
N ALA A 32 -0.11 12.89 -19.95
CA ALA A 32 -1.32 13.05 -20.77
C ALA A 32 -1.54 14.50 -21.23
N ARG A 33 -1.30 15.49 -20.35
CA ARG A 33 -1.45 16.92 -20.69
C ARG A 33 -0.41 17.41 -21.69
N VAL A 34 0.82 16.91 -21.59
CA VAL A 34 1.96 17.38 -22.40
C VAL A 34 1.95 16.77 -23.81
N LYS A 35 0.99 15.88 -24.16
CA LYS A 35 1.00 15.07 -25.40
C LYS A 35 2.42 14.56 -25.70
N ALA A 36 3.13 14.10 -24.65
CA ALA A 36 4.50 13.66 -24.81
C ALA A 36 4.51 12.53 -25.85
N LYS A 37 5.22 12.74 -26.96
CA LYS A 37 5.30 11.78 -28.08
C LYS A 37 5.80 10.40 -27.63
N LEU A 38 6.48 10.33 -26.48
CA LEU A 38 6.94 9.11 -25.86
C LEU A 38 6.63 9.11 -24.35
N PRO A 39 5.43 8.66 -23.92
CA PRO A 39 5.11 8.50 -22.49
C PRO A 39 6.05 7.51 -21.78
N LEU A 40 6.78 6.71 -22.55
CA LEU A 40 7.77 5.74 -22.09
C LEU A 40 9.03 6.37 -21.43
N MET A 41 9.26 7.67 -21.56
CA MET A 41 10.45 8.34 -21.00
C MET A 41 10.16 9.31 -19.86
N ASP A 42 8.91 9.45 -19.42
CA ASP A 42 8.61 10.34 -18.31
C ASP A 42 9.05 9.70 -16.98
N LEU A 43 10.21 10.13 -16.49
CA LEU A 43 10.76 9.69 -15.20
C LEU A 43 9.80 9.93 -14.03
N LYS A 44 8.92 10.94 -14.12
CA LYS A 44 7.90 11.22 -13.10
C LYS A 44 6.85 10.11 -13.00
N PHE A 45 6.66 9.32 -14.06
CA PHE A 45 5.79 8.16 -14.08
C PHE A 45 6.58 6.86 -13.87
N TRP A 46 7.68 6.66 -14.59
CA TRP A 46 8.40 5.39 -14.59
C TRP A 46 9.12 5.10 -13.28
N LEU A 47 9.72 6.11 -12.64
CA LEU A 47 10.40 5.92 -11.36
C LEU A 47 9.44 5.39 -10.27
N PRO A 48 8.31 6.05 -9.97
CA PRO A 48 7.37 5.51 -8.98
C PRO A 48 6.71 4.21 -9.44
N PHE A 49 6.47 4.02 -10.75
CA PHE A 49 5.94 2.75 -11.27
C PHE A 49 6.88 1.57 -11.03
N LEU A 50 8.17 1.69 -11.32
CA LEU A 50 9.13 0.60 -11.09
C LEU A 50 9.27 0.28 -9.60
N LEU A 51 9.30 1.30 -8.74
CA LEU A 51 9.28 1.10 -7.29
C LEU A 51 8.01 0.37 -6.81
N ASN A 52 6.86 0.69 -7.42
CA ASN A 52 5.60 -0.01 -7.16
C ASN A 52 5.68 -1.50 -7.54
N GLN A 53 6.33 -1.84 -8.65
CA GLN A 53 6.55 -3.23 -9.06
C GLN A 53 7.50 -3.98 -8.14
N CYS A 54 8.55 -3.32 -7.63
CA CYS A 54 9.43 -3.91 -6.61
C CYS A 54 8.64 -4.28 -5.34
N ALA A 55 7.69 -3.44 -4.91
CA ALA A 55 6.82 -3.76 -3.79
C ALA A 55 5.95 -5.01 -4.05
N SER A 56 5.46 -5.20 -5.29
CA SER A 56 4.72 -6.40 -5.67
C SER A 56 5.58 -7.67 -5.62
N VAL A 57 6.84 -7.61 -6.03
CA VAL A 57 7.79 -8.73 -5.90
C VAL A 57 8.05 -9.04 -4.43
N LEU A 58 8.30 -8.02 -3.61
CA LEU A 58 8.51 -8.17 -2.17
C LEU A 58 7.27 -8.75 -1.47
N TYR A 59 6.06 -8.36 -1.90
CA TYR A 59 4.81 -8.91 -1.39
C TYR A 59 4.64 -10.38 -1.76
N ALA A 60 4.87 -10.75 -3.02
CA ALA A 60 4.82 -12.14 -3.47
C ALA A 60 5.80 -13.03 -2.69
N TRP A 61 7.01 -12.53 -2.40
CA TRP A 61 7.97 -13.23 -1.54
C TRP A 61 7.46 -13.34 -0.10
N THR A 62 6.94 -12.24 0.46
CA THR A 62 6.41 -12.24 1.85
C THR A 62 5.29 -13.27 2.04
N LEU A 63 4.45 -13.47 1.02
CA LEU A 63 3.38 -14.49 1.05
C LEU A 63 3.87 -15.94 1.12
N GLN A 64 5.14 -16.22 0.82
CA GLN A 64 5.72 -17.56 1.01
C GLN A 64 5.81 -17.96 2.49
N THR A 65 5.79 -16.97 3.39
CA THR A 65 6.03 -17.17 4.83
C THR A 65 4.95 -16.56 5.72
N CYS A 66 4.13 -15.64 5.18
CA CYS A 66 3.00 -15.01 5.87
C CYS A 66 1.68 -15.48 5.27
N SER A 67 0.69 -15.77 6.12
CA SER A 67 -0.65 -16.15 5.65
C SER A 67 -1.31 -14.99 4.89
N ILE A 68 -1.93 -15.32 3.75
CA ILE A 68 -2.66 -14.36 2.91
C ILE A 68 -3.74 -13.62 3.71
N THR A 69 -4.43 -14.33 4.61
CA THR A 69 -5.46 -13.77 5.50
C THR A 69 -4.95 -12.68 6.44
N THR A 70 -3.66 -12.64 6.73
CA THR A 70 -3.02 -11.60 7.56
C THR A 70 -2.28 -10.57 6.71
N ALA A 71 -1.55 -11.02 5.69
CA ALA A 71 -0.77 -10.15 4.83
C ALA A 71 -1.65 -9.19 4.01
N VAL A 72 -2.76 -9.67 3.43
CA VAL A 72 -3.65 -8.85 2.58
C VAL A 72 -4.27 -7.69 3.36
N PRO A 73 -4.93 -7.89 4.52
CA PRO A 73 -5.57 -6.79 5.24
C PRO A 73 -4.55 -5.74 5.73
N ILE A 74 -3.39 -6.18 6.23
CA ILE A 74 -2.33 -5.28 6.72
C ILE A 74 -1.76 -4.44 5.56
N ALA A 75 -1.31 -5.08 4.48
CA ALA A 75 -0.69 -4.39 3.36
C ALA A 75 -1.67 -3.41 2.70
N ASN A 76 -2.93 -3.81 2.50
CA ASN A 76 -3.95 -2.93 1.90
C ASN A 76 -4.32 -1.75 2.79
N SER A 77 -4.42 -1.95 4.12
CA SER A 77 -4.71 -0.85 5.06
C SER A 77 -3.59 0.18 5.09
N LEU A 78 -2.33 -0.29 5.14
CA LEU A 78 -1.16 0.60 5.12
C LEU A 78 -1.01 1.31 3.78
N ASN A 79 -1.20 0.61 2.66
CA ASN A 79 -1.23 1.21 1.33
C ASN A 79 -2.28 2.34 1.26
N PHE A 80 -3.49 2.09 1.77
CA PHE A 80 -4.53 3.11 1.81
C PHE A 80 -4.11 4.32 2.67
N LEU A 81 -3.61 4.08 3.87
CA LEU A 81 -3.17 5.13 4.79
C LEU A 81 -2.08 6.01 4.16
N PHE A 82 -1.02 5.39 3.65
CA PHE A 82 0.09 6.12 3.04
C PHE A 82 -0.30 6.77 1.71
N THR A 83 -1.23 6.17 0.96
CA THR A 83 -1.85 6.81 -0.22
C THR A 83 -2.57 8.10 0.17
N ALA A 84 -3.38 8.07 1.23
CA ALA A 84 -4.11 9.25 1.68
C ALA A 84 -3.15 10.35 2.16
N ILE A 85 -2.13 9.99 2.95
CA ILE A 85 -1.10 10.93 3.41
C ILE A 85 -0.35 11.54 2.21
N THR A 86 0.17 10.71 1.32
CA THR A 86 0.98 11.15 0.18
C THR A 86 0.15 11.98 -0.80
N GLY A 87 -1.08 11.56 -1.11
CA GLY A 87 -2.00 12.32 -1.95
C GLY A 87 -2.31 13.70 -1.37
N ASN A 88 -2.57 13.79 -0.07
CA ASN A 88 -2.78 15.08 0.61
C ASN A 88 -1.53 15.98 0.55
N LEU A 89 -0.33 15.42 0.73
CA LEU A 89 0.93 16.16 0.60
C LEU A 89 1.20 16.66 -0.83
N LEU A 90 0.73 15.93 -1.84
CA LEU A 90 0.80 16.33 -3.25
C LEU A 90 -0.31 17.31 -3.65
N GLY A 91 -1.18 17.70 -2.73
CA GLY A 91 -2.30 18.62 -3.00
C GLY A 91 -3.44 17.97 -3.80
N GLU A 92 -3.56 16.64 -3.79
CA GLU A 92 -4.76 15.98 -4.29
C GLU A 92 -5.96 16.44 -3.45
N LYS A 93 -7.13 16.59 -4.09
CA LYS A 93 -8.34 17.01 -3.39
C LYS A 93 -8.61 16.08 -2.21
N ILE A 94 -8.84 16.66 -1.03
CA ILE A 94 -9.14 15.93 0.20
C ILE A 94 -10.20 14.88 -0.10
N VAL A 95 -9.86 13.63 0.19
CA VAL A 95 -10.72 12.49 -0.05
C VAL A 95 -12.02 12.68 0.74
N GLY A 96 -13.16 12.58 0.07
CA GLY A 96 -14.46 12.86 0.69
C GLY A 96 -14.69 12.02 1.94
N ARG A 97 -15.52 12.51 2.87
CA ARG A 97 -15.77 11.87 4.19
C ARG A 97 -16.16 10.39 4.12
N LYS A 98 -16.81 9.96 3.03
CA LYS A 98 -17.15 8.56 2.75
C LYS A 98 -15.91 7.67 2.53
N VAL A 99 -14.88 8.20 1.87
CA VAL A 99 -13.64 7.49 1.59
C VAL A 99 -12.80 7.33 2.85
N ILE A 100 -12.75 8.37 3.70
CA ILE A 100 -12.11 8.31 5.02
C ILE A 100 -12.83 7.29 5.92
N LEU A 101 -14.17 7.25 5.90
CA LEU A 101 -14.93 6.25 6.64
C LEU A 101 -14.64 4.83 6.15
N GLY A 102 -14.60 4.62 4.84
CA GLY A 102 -14.23 3.33 4.24
C GLY A 102 -12.82 2.89 4.63
N ALA A 103 -11.87 3.82 4.62
CA ALA A 103 -10.50 3.61 5.09
C ALA A 103 -10.45 3.11 6.54
N ALA A 104 -11.16 3.83 7.41
CA ALA A 104 -11.22 3.52 8.83
C ALA A 104 -11.80 2.11 9.05
N LEU A 105 -12.88 1.76 8.35
CA LEU A 105 -13.48 0.43 8.38
C LEU A 105 -12.51 -0.67 7.92
N VAL A 106 -11.75 -0.45 6.84
CA VAL A 106 -10.73 -1.40 6.36
C VAL A 106 -9.61 -1.59 7.38
N CYS A 107 -9.11 -0.50 7.97
CA CYS A 107 -8.11 -0.56 9.04
C CYS A 107 -8.64 -1.33 10.26
N LEU A 108 -9.86 -1.03 10.71
CA LEU A 108 -10.50 -1.71 11.84
C LEU A 108 -10.70 -3.20 11.58
N GLY A 109 -11.20 -3.58 10.41
CA GLY A 109 -11.35 -4.98 10.01
C GLY A 109 -10.01 -5.73 9.99
N SER A 110 -8.95 -5.07 9.50
CA SER A 110 -7.61 -5.64 9.47
C SER A 110 -7.04 -5.89 10.87
N ILE A 111 -7.25 -4.93 11.79
CA ILE A 111 -6.89 -5.08 13.21
C ILE A 111 -7.67 -6.24 13.83
N ALA A 112 -8.99 -6.32 13.57
CA ALA A 112 -9.83 -7.40 14.09
C ALA A 112 -9.37 -8.79 13.62
N ILE A 113 -8.97 -8.93 12.34
CA ILE A 113 -8.41 -10.18 11.82
C ILE A 113 -7.13 -10.53 12.58
N VAL A 114 -6.20 -9.59 12.74
CA VAL A 114 -4.93 -9.84 13.47
C VAL A 114 -5.19 -10.27 14.91
N LEU A 115 -6.13 -9.62 15.61
CA LEU A 115 -6.51 -9.96 16.98
C LEU A 115 -7.20 -11.34 17.07
N GLY A 116 -8.05 -11.67 16.10
CA GLY A 116 -8.77 -12.95 16.03
C GLY A 116 -7.87 -14.16 15.72
N GLN A 117 -6.67 -13.95 15.16
CA GLN A 117 -5.69 -15.03 14.93
C GLN A 117 -4.94 -15.45 16.22
N LYS A 118 -5.24 -14.85 17.39
CA LYS A 118 -4.64 -15.29 18.67
C LYS A 118 -5.25 -16.64 19.08
N LYS A 119 -4.49 -17.72 18.91
CA LYS A 119 -4.85 -19.10 19.24
C LYS A 119 -5.34 -19.22 20.72
N PRO A 120 -6.41 -19.99 21.02
CA PRO A 120 -6.68 -20.40 22.39
C PRO A 120 -5.48 -21.19 22.92
N ASN A 121 -5.06 -20.84 24.13
CA ASN A 121 -3.98 -21.49 24.84
C ASN A 121 -4.48 -22.90 25.22
N ASN A 122 -4.22 -23.91 24.38
CA ASN A 122 -4.40 -25.29 24.79
C ASN A 122 -3.23 -25.65 25.70
N SER A 123 -3.40 -25.33 26.98
CA SER A 123 -2.82 -26.09 28.07
C SER A 123 -3.34 -27.52 27.99
N VAL A 124 -2.51 -28.41 27.46
CA VAL A 124 -2.48 -29.83 27.83
C VAL A 124 -1.08 -30.09 28.37
#